data_AF-A0A9D6TGU4-F1
#
_entry.id   AF-A0A9D6TGU4-F1
#
_cell.length_a   1.000
_cell.length_b   1.000
_cell.length_c   1.000
_cell.angle_alpha   90.00
_cell.angle_beta   90.00
_cell.angle_gamma   90.00
#
_symmetry.space_group_name_H-M   'P 1'
#
loop_
_entity.id
_entity.type
_entity.pdbx_description
1 polymer ?
#
loop_
_entity_poly.entity_id
_entity_poly.type
_entity_poly.pdbx_seq_one_letter_code
_entity_poly.pdbx_strand_id
1 'polypeptide(L)' 'DEPGWVAVELKAVRPLPTPVTLPVIKADPALAKMTLLRISRLSVQPVAAAEFRRTTKLGGI' A
#
# COMPACT_ATOMS: atom_id res chain seq x y z
N ASP A 1 12.56 24.05 -15.12
CA ASP A 1 12.78 22.63 -14.86
C ASP A 1 13.68 22.43 -13.66
N GLU A 2 13.19 21.70 -12.66
CA GLU A 2 14.00 21.22 -11.55
C GLU A 2 14.65 19.90 -11.96
N PRO A 3 15.97 19.86 -12.18
CA PRO A 3 16.66 18.63 -12.55
C PRO A 3 16.56 17.61 -11.41
N GLY A 4 16.02 16.42 -11.70
CA GLY A 4 15.99 15.29 -10.76
C GLY A 4 14.61 14.69 -10.48
N TRP A 5 13.53 15.39 -10.84
CA TRP A 5 12.20 14.80 -10.76
C TRP A 5 11.94 13.90 -11.96
N VAL A 6 11.61 12.63 -11.67
CA VAL A 6 11.18 11.66 -12.68
C VAL A 6 9.75 11.22 -12.37
N ALA A 7 8.97 10.97 -13.42
CA ALA A 7 7.60 10.48 -13.33
C ALA A 7 7.51 9.07 -13.93
N VAL A 8 6.51 8.31 -13.47
CA VAL A 8 6.20 6.97 -13.99
C VAL A 8 4.72 6.90 -14.37
N GLU A 9 4.44 6.18 -15.46
CA GLU A 9 3.07 5.92 -15.89
C GLU A 9 2.53 4.68 -15.18
N LEU A 10 1.29 4.75 -14.69
CA LEU A 10 0.59 3.66 -14.02
C LEU A 10 -0.70 3.35 -14.76
N LYS A 11 -1.05 2.06 -14.82
CA LYS A 11 -2.33 1.58 -15.32
C LYS A 11 -3.10 0.86 -14.21
N ALA A 12 -4.38 1.17 -14.06
CA ALA A 12 -5.25 0.43 -13.15
C ALA A 12 -5.40 -1.02 -13.63
N VAL A 13 -5.05 -1.98 -12.78
CA VAL A 13 -5.15 -3.41 -13.10
C VAL A 13 -6.58 -3.90 -12.85
N ARG A 14 -7.11 -3.69 -11.64
CA ARG A 14 -8.48 -4.05 -11.23
C ARG A 14 -8.86 -3.37 -9.90
N PRO A 15 -10.16 -3.16 -9.63
CA PRO A 15 -10.61 -2.70 -8.32
C PRO A 15 -10.50 -3.82 -7.27
N LEU A 16 -10.43 -3.42 -5.99
CA LEU A 16 -10.65 -4.33 -4.87
C LEU A 16 -12.17 -4.43 -4.59
N PRO A 17 -12.75 -5.63 -4.48
CA PRO A 17 -14.13 -5.83 -4.02
C PRO A 17 -14.45 -5.15 -2.70
N THR A 18 -13.50 -5.13 -1.77
CA THR A 18 -13.64 -4.46 -0.46
C THR A 18 -12.55 -3.42 -0.27
N PRO A 19 -12.87 -2.13 -0.06
CA PRO A 19 -11.87 -1.12 0.25
C PRO A 19 -11.15 -1.45 1.56
N VAL A 20 -9.81 -1.47 1.52
CA VAL A 20 -8.99 -1.70 2.71
C VAL A 20 -8.66 -0.37 3.36
N THR A 21 -9.34 -0.06 4.46
CA THR A 21 -9.20 1.21 5.18
C THR A 21 -7.99 1.20 6.13
N LEU A 22 -7.48 2.38 6.50
CA LEU A 22 -6.38 2.47 7.45
C LEU A 22 -6.68 1.82 8.82
N PRO A 23 -7.90 1.93 9.41
CA PRO A 23 -8.25 1.17 10.61
C PRO A 23 -8.12 -0.35 10.44
N VAL A 24 -8.53 -0.89 9.29
CA VAL A 24 -8.39 -2.33 8.98
C VAL A 24 -6.92 -2.74 8.94
N ILE A 25 -6.06 -1.93 8.31
CA ILE A 25 -4.61 -2.19 8.25
C ILE A 25 -4.00 -2.14 9.66
N LYS A 26 -4.37 -1.14 10.48
CA LYS A 26 -3.85 -0.99 11.85
C LYS A 26 -4.28 -2.12 12.78
N ALA A 27 -5.46 -2.70 12.56
CA ALA A 27 -5.98 -3.79 13.37
C ALA A 27 -5.32 -5.16 13.04
N ASP A 28 -4.59 -5.27 11.93
CA ASP A 28 -3.99 -6.52 11.47
C ASP A 28 -2.52 -6.68 11.96
N PRO A 29 -2.23 -7.63 12.86
CA PRO A 29 -0.89 -7.83 13.38
C PRO A 29 0.14 -8.21 12.31
N ALA A 30 -0.29 -8.85 11.21
CA ALA A 30 0.60 -9.22 10.11
C ALA A 30 1.10 -8.01 9.32
N LEU A 31 0.43 -6.86 9.44
CA LEU A 31 0.79 -5.60 8.79
C LEU A 31 1.45 -4.59 9.74
N ALA A 32 1.69 -4.95 11.00
CA ALA A 32 2.20 -4.04 12.03
C ALA A 32 3.57 -3.40 11.68
N LYS A 33 4.36 -4.05 10.81
CA LYS A 33 5.68 -3.56 10.38
C LYS A 33 5.67 -2.77 9.06
N MET A 34 4.52 -2.67 8.40
CA MET A 34 4.37 -2.02 7.10
C MET A 34 4.77 -0.55 7.17
N THR A 35 5.55 -0.09 6.17
CA THR A 35 6.05 1.29 6.10
C THR A 35 4.93 2.32 6.24
N LEU A 36 3.74 1.99 5.73
CA LEU A 36 2.54 2.85 5.76
C LEU A 36 2.18 3.28 7.18
N LEU A 37 2.38 2.41 8.17
CA LEU A 37 2.06 2.68 9.57
C LEU A 37 3.17 3.46 10.29
N ARG A 38 4.41 3.34 9.81
CA ARG A 38 5.61 3.91 10.46
C ARG A 38 6.00 5.28 9.93
N ILE A 39 5.80 5.53 8.63
CA ILE A 39 6.24 6.75 7.94
C ILE A 39 5.06 7.35 7.17
N SER A 40 4.17 8.05 7.88
CA SER A 40 2.91 8.57 7.34
C SER A 40 3.05 9.62 6.25
N ARG A 41 4.22 10.29 6.16
CA ARG A 41 4.49 11.36 5.18
C ARG A 41 5.19 10.88 3.91
N LEU A 42 5.51 9.59 3.81
CA LEU A 42 6.16 9.04 2.62
C LEU A 42 5.09 8.61 1.60
N SER A 43 5.04 9.24 0.43
CA SER A 43 4.00 8.98 -0.58
C SER A 43 4.21 7.70 -1.37
N VAL A 44 5.47 7.35 -1.68
CA VAL A 44 5.85 6.13 -2.40
C VAL A 44 6.63 5.23 -1.46
N GLN A 45 6.12 4.02 -1.23
CA GLN A 45 6.64 3.14 -0.20
C GLN A 45 6.86 1.73 -0.74
N PRO A 46 7.94 1.04 -0.32
CA PRO A 46 8.09 -0.38 -0.59
C PRO A 46 7.06 -1.17 0.22
N VAL A 47 6.52 -2.23 -0.39
CA VAL A 47 5.60 -3.18 0.23
C VAL A 47 6.19 -4.58 0.11
N ALA A 48 6.34 -5.28 1.23
CA ALA A 48 6.84 -6.65 1.21
C ALA A 48 5.81 -7.60 0.57
N ALA A 49 6.28 -8.67 -0.06
CA ALA A 49 5.38 -9.62 -0.74
C ALA A 49 4.32 -10.23 0.20
N ALA A 50 4.66 -10.44 1.48
CA ALA A 50 3.72 -10.93 2.49
C ALA A 50 2.64 -9.89 2.82
N GLU A 51 3.02 -8.61 2.95
CA GLU A 51 2.10 -7.50 3.20
C GLU A 51 1.15 -7.32 2.00
N PHE A 52 1.69 -7.36 0.77
CA PHE A 52 0.87 -7.27 -0.44
C PHE A 52 -0.17 -8.40 -0.50
N ARG A 53 0.24 -9.65 -0.27
CA ARG A 53 -0.69 -10.80 -0.22
C ARG A 53 -1.75 -10.66 0.88
N ARG A 54 -1.39 -10.09 2.04
CA ARG A 54 -2.35 -9.90 3.12
C ARG A 54 -3.36 -8.81 2.79
N THR A 55 -2.90 -7.66 2.30
CA THR A 55 -3.74 -6.52 1.92
C THR A 55 -4.68 -6.87 0.76
N THR A 56 -4.20 -7.61 -0.23
CA THR A 56 -5.04 -8.12 -1.34
C THR A 56 -6.13 -9.07 -0.82
N LYS A 57 -5.77 -10.01 0.06
CA LYS A 57 -6.76 -10.89 0.72
C LYS A 57 -7.82 -10.11 1.53
N LEU A 58 -7.41 -9.08 2.28
CA LEU A 58 -8.35 -8.19 2.99
C LEU A 58 -9.26 -7.43 2.02
N GLY A 59 -8.73 -7.10 0.83
CA GLY A 59 -9.48 -6.48 -0.25
C GLY A 59 -10.42 -7.43 -1.00
N GLY A 60 -10.43 -8.73 -0.65
CA GLY A 60 -11.29 -9.74 -1.24
C GLY A 60 -10.74 -10.41 -2.50
N ILE A 61 -9.41 -10.44 -2.68
CA ILE A 61 -8.75 -10.95 -3.90
C ILE A 61 -7.52 -11.83 -3.63
#